data_AF-A0A6B1E624-F1
#
_entry.id   AF-A0A6B1E624-F1
#
_cell.length_a   1.000
_cell.length_b   1.000
_cell.length_c   1.000
_cell.angle_alpha   90.00
_cell.angle_beta   90.00
_cell.angle_gamma   90.00
#
_symmetry.space_group_name_H-M   'P 1'
#
loop_
_entity.id
_entity.type
_entity.pdbx_description
1 polymer ?
#
loop_
_entity_poly.entity_id
_entity_poly.type
_entity_poly.pdbx_seq_one_letter_code
_entity_poly.pdbx_strand_id
1 'polypeptide(L)'
;MLSVSLLFIRACLVTLGYYKEPILSAFQRYGDEVSFSPLFEVFCWGMVLAYLIFVLVVPSSFLVLIGIFLFVFFTMMYWKIRDNIMNHPHIFLRFPQWYRDIVDHTTREERRKLSYMWLGLPLRTRLLYNAQHDEFRKWVELVVLSVA
;
A
#
# COMPACT_ATOMS: atom_id res chain seq x y z
N MET A 1 -18.33 3.55 9.77
CA MET A 1 -18.03 4.47 8.66
C MET A 1 -16.70 5.19 8.86
N LEU A 2 -16.51 5.96 9.94
CA LEU A 2 -15.25 6.65 10.25
C LEU A 2 -13.98 5.78 10.13
N SER A 3 -14.00 4.56 10.68
CA SER A 3 -12.88 3.61 10.59
C SER A 3 -12.53 3.19 9.16
N VAL A 4 -13.53 2.90 8.33
CA VAL A 4 -13.35 2.51 6.92
C VAL A 4 -12.82 3.69 6.10
N SER A 5 -13.33 4.89 6.36
CA SER A 5 -12.84 6.11 5.72
C SER A 5 -11.37 6.37 6.05
N LEU A 6 -10.94 6.18 7.31
CA LEU A 6 -9.54 6.31 7.70
C LEU A 6 -8.63 5.27 7.01
N LEU A 7 -9.08 4.02 6.89
CA LEU A 7 -8.33 2.97 6.20
C LEU A 7 -8.23 3.22 4.69
N PHE A 8 -9.30 3.74 4.08
CA PHE A 8 -9.26 4.18 2.69
C PHE A 8 -8.31 5.35 2.47
N ILE A 9 -8.38 6.39 3.32
CA ILE A 9 -7.46 7.53 3.27
C ILE A 9 -6.02 7.06 3.44
N ARG A 10 -5.76 6.16 4.39
CA ARG A 10 -4.43 5.55 4.57
C ARG A 10 -3.98 4.87 3.28
N ALA A 11 -4.81 4.02 2.67
CA ALA A 11 -4.46 3.33 1.43
C ALA A 11 -4.15 4.32 0.30
N CYS A 12 -4.95 5.39 0.16
CA CYS A 12 -4.70 6.46 -0.80
C CYS A 12 -3.39 7.22 -0.53
N LEU A 13 -3.06 7.49 0.73
CA LEU A 13 -1.80 8.13 1.09
C LEU A 13 -0.59 7.24 0.78
N VAL A 14 -0.76 5.91 0.86
CA VAL A 14 0.28 4.94 0.49
C VAL A 14 0.45 4.86 -1.02
N THR A 15 -0.63 4.81 -1.81
CA THR A 15 -0.53 4.81 -3.28
C THR A 15 0.06 6.10 -3.82
N LEU A 16 -0.28 7.25 -3.23
CA LEU A 16 0.29 8.55 -3.58
C LEU A 16 1.76 8.71 -3.16
N GLY A 17 2.28 7.80 -2.32
CA GLY A 17 3.67 7.83 -1.85
C GLY A 17 3.96 8.76 -0.66
N TYR A 18 2.92 9.38 -0.08
CA TYR A 18 3.05 10.21 1.12
C TYR A 18 3.29 9.38 2.37
N TYR A 19 2.64 8.22 2.49
CA TYR A 19 2.75 7.36 3.67
C TYR A 19 3.65 6.16 3.41
N LYS A 20 4.94 6.30 3.78
CA LYS A 20 6.01 5.34 3.46
C LYS A 20 6.18 4.20 4.48
N GLU A 21 5.67 4.42 5.69
CA GLU A 21 5.79 3.52 6.83
C GLU A 21 5.26 2.08 6.61
N PRO A 22 4.07 1.84 6.03
CA PRO A 22 3.58 0.47 5.83
C PRO A 22 4.45 -0.32 4.85
N ILE A 23 4.97 0.34 3.81
CA ILE A 23 5.85 -0.28 2.82
C ILE A 23 7.20 -0.63 3.46
N LEU A 24 7.80 0.30 4.20
CA LEU A 24 9.08 0.04 4.86
C LEU A 24 8.96 -1.04 5.93
N SER A 25 7.84 -1.08 6.67
CA SER A 25 7.58 -2.17 7.62
C SER A 25 7.46 -3.55 6.95
N ALA A 26 7.02 -3.60 5.69
CA ALA A 26 6.91 -4.86 4.95
C ALA A 26 8.27 -5.48 4.65
N PHE A 27 9.32 -4.65 4.45
CA PHE A 27 10.69 -5.12 4.21
C PHE A 27 11.32 -5.84 5.42
N GLN A 28 10.73 -5.75 6.61
CA GLN A 28 11.22 -6.48 7.80
C GLN A 28 10.95 -7.99 7.71
N ARG A 29 9.93 -8.43 6.96
CA ARG A 29 9.48 -9.83 6.97
C ARG A 29 10.47 -10.78 6.28
N TYR A 30 10.73 -11.92 6.92
CA TYR A 30 11.55 -13.03 6.39
C TYR A 30 10.67 -13.93 5.51
N GLY A 31 11.05 -14.18 4.26
CA GLY A 31 10.30 -15.04 3.32
C GLY A 31 10.24 -14.50 1.89
N ASP A 32 9.32 -14.98 1.07
CA ASP A 32 9.06 -14.42 -0.25
C ASP A 32 8.70 -12.94 -0.13
N GLU A 33 9.29 -12.09 -0.99
CA GLU A 33 8.98 -10.67 -1.01
C GLU A 33 7.51 -10.50 -1.37
N VAL A 34 6.68 -10.30 -0.33
CA VAL A 34 5.27 -10.01 -0.51
C VAL A 34 5.19 -8.68 -1.24
N SER A 35 4.93 -8.77 -2.55
CA SER A 35 4.72 -7.62 -3.42
C SER A 35 3.57 -6.80 -2.87
N PHE A 36 3.90 -5.71 -2.16
CA PHE A 36 2.91 -4.82 -1.60
C PHE A 36 2.24 -4.08 -2.76
N SER A 37 0.97 -4.40 -3.03
CA SER A 37 0.18 -3.74 -4.09
C SER A 37 -0.73 -2.70 -3.45
N PRO A 38 -0.28 -1.44 -3.30
CA PRO A 38 -1.08 -0.40 -2.64
C PRO A 38 -2.36 -0.09 -3.41
N LEU A 39 -2.36 -0.29 -4.73
CA LEU A 39 -3.54 -0.16 -5.59
C LEU A 39 -4.64 -1.16 -5.23
N PHE A 40 -4.25 -2.40 -4.89
CA PHE A 40 -5.18 -3.42 -4.46
C PHE A 40 -5.85 -3.06 -3.13
N GLU A 41 -5.07 -2.51 -2.19
CA GLU A 41 -5.60 -2.07 -0.89
C GLU A 41 -6.57 -0.89 -1.03
N VAL A 42 -6.26 0.11 -1.88
CA VAL A 42 -7.18 1.21 -2.21
C VAL A 42 -8.46 0.68 -2.84
N PHE A 43 -8.34 -0.28 -3.76
CA PHE A 43 -9.50 -0.89 -4.39
C PHE A 43 -10.40 -1.55 -3.33
N CYS A 44 -9.85 -2.42 -2.49
CA CYS A 44 -10.62 -3.08 -1.43
C CYS A 44 -11.35 -2.09 -0.50
N TRP A 45 -10.64 -1.08 0.03
CA TRP A 45 -11.25 -0.13 0.96
C TRP A 45 -12.23 0.81 0.28
N GLY A 46 -11.96 1.23 -0.96
CA GLY A 46 -12.86 2.06 -1.76
C GLY A 46 -14.19 1.35 -2.01
N MET A 47 -14.16 0.04 -2.24
CA MET A 47 -15.37 -0.75 -2.45
C MET A 47 -16.20 -0.91 -1.17
N VAL A 48 -15.56 -1.17 -0.03
CA VAL A 48 -16.28 -1.22 1.27
C VAL A 48 -16.95 0.13 1.55
N LEU A 49 -16.27 1.24 1.25
CA LEU A 49 -16.81 2.58 1.42
C LEU A 49 -17.99 2.83 0.47
N ALA A 50 -17.86 2.47 -0.81
CA ALA A 50 -18.94 2.59 -1.80
C ALA A 50 -20.18 1.78 -1.40
N TYR A 51 -20.00 0.54 -0.90
CA TYR A 51 -21.09 -0.29 -0.40
C TYR A 51 -21.78 0.35 0.81
N LEU A 52 -21.01 0.92 1.75
CA LEU A 52 -21.58 1.61 2.90
C LEU A 52 -22.38 2.87 2.51
N ILE A 53 -21.93 3.63 1.50
CA ILE A 53 -22.70 4.76 0.95
C ILE A 53 -23.99 4.24 0.29
N PHE A 54 -23.88 3.16 -0.48
CA PHE A 54 -25.02 2.57 -1.18
C PHE A 54 -26.13 2.11 -0.23
N VAL A 55 -25.77 1.53 0.91
CA VAL A 55 -26.71 1.13 1.97
C VAL A 55 -27.50 2.32 2.55
N LEU A 56 -26.94 3.54 2.54
CA LEU A 56 -27.65 4.72 3.03
C LEU A 56 -28.69 5.28 2.05
N VAL A 57 -28.53 5.01 0.75
CA VAL A 57 -29.35 5.61 -0.31
C VAL A 57 -30.48 4.68 -0.76
N VAL A 58 -30.28 3.37 -0.64
CA VAL A 58 -31.16 2.37 -1.27
C VAL A 58 -32.08 1.69 -0.24
N PRO A 59 -33.39 1.54 -0.56
CA PRO A 59 -34.33 0.87 0.33
C PRO A 59 -33.98 -0.61 0.57
N SER A 60 -34.31 -1.08 1.77
CA SER A 60 -33.89 -2.37 2.33
C SER A 60 -34.22 -3.60 1.48
N SER A 61 -35.29 -3.55 0.69
CA SER A 61 -35.72 -4.64 -0.20
C SER A 61 -34.73 -4.96 -1.31
N PHE A 62 -33.97 -3.97 -1.79
CA PHE A 62 -32.99 -4.15 -2.87
C PHE A 62 -31.56 -4.40 -2.36
N LEU A 63 -31.29 -4.13 -1.07
CA LEU A 63 -29.95 -4.23 -0.48
C LEU A 63 -29.39 -5.66 -0.51
N VAL A 64 -30.24 -6.67 -0.30
CA VAL A 64 -29.80 -8.07 -0.24
C VAL A 64 -29.39 -8.58 -1.63
N LEU A 65 -30.24 -8.37 -2.63
CA LEU A 65 -29.98 -8.81 -4.01
C LEU A 65 -28.73 -8.12 -4.58
N ILE A 66 -28.62 -6.80 -4.38
CA ILE A 66 -27.49 -6.02 -4.86
C ILE A 66 -26.23 -6.36 -4.04
N GLY A 67 -26.35 -6.63 -2.74
CA GLY A 67 -25.24 -7.10 -1.92
C GLY A 67 -24.66 -8.43 -2.40
N ILE A 68 -25.51 -9.40 -2.73
CA ILE A 68 -25.08 -10.70 -3.28
C ILE A 68 -24.43 -10.50 -4.66
N PHE A 69 -25.05 -9.71 -5.53
CA PHE A 69 -24.51 -9.42 -6.86
C PHE A 69 -23.12 -8.77 -6.78
N LEU A 70 -22.97 -7.75 -5.93
CA LEU A 70 -21.70 -7.09 -5.68
C LEU A 70 -20.67 -8.07 -5.09
N PHE A 71 -21.05 -8.90 -4.12
CA PHE A 71 -20.15 -9.90 -3.53
C PHE A 71 -19.62 -10.90 -4.58
N VAL A 72 -20.49 -11.42 -5.44
CA VAL A 72 -20.09 -12.35 -6.52
C VAL A 72 -19.22 -11.64 -7.55
N PHE A 73 -19.62 -10.44 -8.00
CA PHE A 73 -18.82 -9.64 -8.92
C PHE A 73 -17.43 -9.35 -8.35
N PHE A 74 -17.33 -9.05 -7.06
CA PHE A 74 -16.05 -8.74 -6.40
C PHE A 74 -15.17 -9.95 -6.15
N THR A 75 -15.72 -11.10 -5.78
CA THR A 75 -14.92 -12.33 -5.68
C THR A 75 -14.33 -12.67 -7.05
N MET A 76 -15.12 -12.61 -8.12
CA MET A 76 -14.63 -12.82 -9.48
C MET A 76 -13.53 -11.82 -9.88
N MET A 77 -13.73 -10.53 -9.57
CA MET A 77 -12.75 -9.50 -9.91
C MET A 77 -11.48 -9.59 -9.06
N TYR A 78 -11.59 -9.98 -7.78
CA TYR A 78 -10.46 -10.26 -6.90
C TYR A 78 -9.58 -11.37 -7.47
N TRP A 79 -10.17 -12.49 -7.86
CA TRP A 79 -9.43 -13.59 -8.48
C TRP A 79 -8.72 -13.15 -9.75
N LYS A 80 -9.40 -12.39 -10.62
CA LYS A 80 -8.83 -11.88 -11.87
C LYS A 80 -7.67 -10.89 -11.64
N ILE A 81 -7.81 -9.98 -10.68
CA ILE A 81 -6.75 -9.02 -10.34
C ILE A 81 -5.57 -9.74 -9.70
N ARG A 82 -5.81 -10.68 -8.79
CA ARG A 82 -4.77 -11.49 -8.15
C ARG A 82 -3.97 -12.27 -9.19
N ASP A 83 -4.66 -12.94 -10.10
CA ASP A 83 -4.05 -13.67 -11.20
C ASP A 83 -3.24 -12.74 -12.11
N ASN A 84 -3.77 -11.55 -12.43
CA ASN A 84 -3.05 -10.55 -13.20
C ASN A 84 -1.80 -10.00 -12.47
N ILE A 85 -1.85 -9.84 -11.15
CA ILE A 85 -0.69 -9.45 -10.32
C ILE A 85 0.38 -10.55 -10.34
N MET A 86 -0.03 -11.81 -10.23
CA MET A 86 0.89 -12.96 -10.30
C MET A 86 1.55 -13.09 -11.68
N ASN A 87 0.78 -12.85 -12.75
CA ASN A 87 1.25 -12.99 -14.12
C ASN A 87 2.05 -11.76 -14.60
N HIS A 88 1.78 -10.55 -14.07
CA HIS A 88 2.41 -9.29 -14.49
C HIS A 88 2.86 -8.43 -13.28
N PRO A 89 3.78 -8.93 -12.43
CA PRO A 89 4.18 -8.25 -11.19
C PRO A 89 4.79 -6.86 -11.46
N HIS A 90 5.47 -6.69 -12.59
CA HIS A 90 6.14 -5.46 -13.00
C HIS A 90 5.21 -4.25 -13.20
N ILE A 91 3.91 -4.46 -13.50
CA ILE A 91 2.95 -3.36 -13.69
C ILE A 91 2.42 -2.86 -12.35
N PHE A 92 2.13 -3.78 -11.43
CA PHE A 92 1.53 -3.46 -10.13
C PHE A 92 2.54 -3.06 -9.05
N LEU A 93 3.81 -3.45 -9.21
CA LEU A 93 4.93 -2.98 -8.38
C LEU A 93 5.43 -1.57 -8.76
N ARG A 94 4.85 -0.95 -9.79
CA ARG A 94 5.35 0.31 -10.37
C ARG A 94 5.02 1.56 -9.55
N PHE A 95 4.22 1.43 -8.50
CA PHE A 95 3.78 2.55 -7.65
C PHE A 95 4.03 2.27 -6.18
N PRO A 96 4.53 3.25 -5.41
CA PRO A 96 4.97 4.59 -5.80
C PRO A 96 6.40 4.62 -6.40
N GLN A 97 6.76 5.67 -7.17
CA GLN A 97 8.06 5.76 -7.88
C GLN A 97 9.27 5.58 -6.95
N TRP A 98 9.24 6.16 -5.75
CA TRP A 98 10.31 6.03 -4.76
C TRP A 98 10.55 4.57 -4.33
N TYR A 99 9.49 3.74 -4.28
CA TYR A 99 9.61 2.34 -3.89
C TYR A 99 10.37 1.56 -4.96
N ARG A 100 10.04 1.80 -6.23
CA ARG A 100 10.77 1.22 -7.35
C ARG A 100 12.24 1.60 -7.32
N ASP A 101 12.55 2.88 -7.13
CA ASP A 101 13.94 3.34 -7.11
C ASP A 101 14.74 2.66 -5.98
N ILE A 102 14.13 2.42 -4.82
CA ILE A 102 14.78 1.63 -3.75
C ILE A 102 14.98 0.19 -4.20
N VAL A 103 13.96 -0.47 -4.72
CA VAL A 103 14.04 -1.89 -5.11
C VAL A 103 15.08 -2.13 -6.21
N ASP A 104 15.16 -1.21 -7.18
CA ASP A 104 16.08 -1.30 -8.33
C ASP A 104 17.54 -1.01 -7.94
N HIS A 105 17.78 -0.16 -6.95
CA HIS A 105 19.12 0.29 -6.57
C HIS A 105 19.67 -0.30 -5.26
N THR A 106 18.89 -1.11 -4.53
CA THR A 106 19.33 -1.68 -3.25
C THR A 106 19.22 -3.19 -3.20
N THR A 107 20.12 -3.81 -2.45
CA THR A 107 20.07 -5.25 -2.15
C THR A 107 19.01 -5.56 -1.10
N ARG A 108 18.64 -6.84 -0.99
CA ARG A 108 17.66 -7.29 0.02
C ARG A 108 18.09 -6.97 1.46
N GLU A 109 19.37 -7.09 1.77
CA GLU A 109 19.87 -6.80 3.12
C GLU A 109 19.89 -5.30 3.41
N GLU A 110 20.18 -4.46 2.41
CA GLU A 110 20.05 -3.00 2.52
C GLU A 110 18.59 -2.58 2.77
N ARG A 111 17.62 -3.16 2.06
CA ARG A 111 16.18 -2.91 2.29
C ARG A 111 15.74 -3.27 3.71
N ARG A 112 16.30 -4.34 4.28
CA ARG A 112 16.04 -4.72 5.69
C ARG A 112 16.65 -3.72 6.65
N LYS A 113 17.89 -3.29 6.45
CA LYS A 113 18.50 -2.26 7.32
C LYS A 113 17.73 -0.94 7.23
N LEU A 114 17.29 -0.56 6.03
CA LEU A 114 16.41 0.60 5.82
C LEU A 114 15.13 0.49 6.66
N SER A 115 14.48 -0.66 6.69
CA SER A 115 13.27 -0.83 7.51
C SER A 115 13.55 -0.71 9.00
N TYR A 116 14.62 -1.37 9.50
CA TYR A 116 15.01 -1.26 10.90
C TYR A 116 15.37 0.16 11.31
N MET A 117 16.15 0.86 10.48
CA MET A 117 16.52 2.25 10.72
C MET A 117 15.29 3.17 10.69
N TRP A 118 14.37 2.95 9.75
CA TRP A 118 13.12 3.71 9.65
C TRP A 118 12.25 3.56 10.89
N LEU A 119 12.11 2.33 11.41
CA LEU A 119 11.33 2.05 12.61
C LEU A 119 11.95 2.66 13.87
N GLY A 120 13.28 2.82 13.90
CA GLY A 120 14.01 3.50 14.96
C GLY A 120 13.93 5.03 14.92
N LEU A 121 13.45 5.64 13.82
CA LEU A 121 13.41 7.09 13.70
C LEU A 121 12.35 7.73 14.63
N PRO A 122 12.66 8.90 15.22
CA PRO A 122 11.67 9.72 15.90
C PRO A 122 10.50 10.05 14.98
N LEU A 123 9.30 10.13 15.55
CA LEU A 123 8.07 10.37 14.79
C LEU A 123 8.13 11.69 13.99
N ARG A 124 8.73 12.75 14.55
CA ARG A 124 8.93 14.03 13.85
C ARG A 124 9.76 13.89 12.57
N THR A 125 10.83 13.09 12.62
CA THR A 125 11.72 12.86 11.48
C THR A 125 11.01 12.03 10.40
N ARG A 126 10.24 11.01 10.80
CA ARG A 126 9.40 10.22 9.87
C ARG A 126 8.38 11.10 9.14
N LEU A 127 7.73 12.04 9.83
CA LEU A 127 6.80 12.98 9.21
C LEU A 127 7.49 13.90 8.20
N LEU A 128 8.69 14.38 8.52
CA LEU A 128 9.49 15.19 7.60
C LEU A 128 9.82 14.43 6.30
N TYR A 129 10.31 13.19 6.40
CA TYR A 129 10.62 12.35 5.25
C TYR A 129 9.39 11.86 4.47
N ASN A 130 8.24 11.71 5.15
CA ASN A 130 6.98 11.46 4.48
C ASN A 130 6.57 12.65 3.60
N ALA A 131 6.77 13.89 4.07
CA ALA A 131 6.44 15.10 3.33
C ALA A 131 7.46 15.47 2.24
N GLN A 132 8.76 15.34 2.52
CA GLN A 132 9.85 15.75 1.62
C GLN A 132 10.54 14.53 1.00
N HIS A 133 10.27 14.30 -0.29
CA HIS A 133 10.79 13.13 -1.02
C HIS A 133 12.31 13.19 -1.22
N ASP A 134 12.88 14.39 -1.42
CA ASP A 134 14.32 14.57 -1.61
C ASP A 134 15.11 14.22 -0.34
N GLU A 135 14.66 14.69 0.82
CA GLU A 135 15.30 14.37 2.11
C GLU A 135 15.17 12.89 2.45
N PHE A 136 14.04 12.26 2.11
CA PHE A 136 13.90 10.82 2.22
C PHE A 136 14.92 10.08 1.35
N ARG A 137 15.12 10.50 0.09
CA ARG A 137 16.09 9.86 -0.82
C ARG A 137 17.52 10.00 -0.28
N LYS A 138 17.92 11.19 0.16
CA LYS A 138 19.23 11.41 0.80
C LYS A 138 19.43 10.52 2.02
N TRP A 139 18.41 10.39 2.86
CA TRP A 139 18.45 9.50 4.03
C TRP A 139 18.62 8.04 3.62
N VAL A 140 17.89 7.58 2.60
CA VAL A 140 18.06 6.22 2.05
C VAL A 140 19.49 6.00 1.57
N GLU A 141 20.04 6.92 0.77
CA GLU A 141 21.42 6.86 0.27
C GLU A 141 22.44 6.77 1.40
N LEU A 142 22.29 7.59 2.45
CA LEU A 142 23.16 7.55 3.63
C LEU A 142 23.09 6.20 4.35
N VAL A 143 21.90 5.62 4.51
CA VAL A 143 21.74 4.31 5.16
C VAL A 143 22.37 3.21 4.31
N VAL A 144 22.20 3.25 2.98
CA VAL A 144 22.79 2.28 2.05
C VAL A 144 24.31 2.39 2.04
N LEU A 145 24.87 3.61 1.99
CA LEU A 145 26.32 3.86 2.08
C LEU A 145 26.92 3.39 3.42
N SER A 146 26.14 3.34 4.51
CA SER A 146 26.62 2.79 5.79
C SER A 146 26.75 1.26 5.80
N VAL A 147 26.32 0.58 4.73
CA VAL A 147 26.38 -0.88 4.58
C VAL A 147 27.51 -1.31 3.65
N ALA A 148 27.77 -0.49 2.62
CA ALA A 148 28.86 -0.69 1.67
C ALA A 148 30.24 -0.54 2.33
#